data_AF-A0A7X0E8T8-F1
#
_entry.id   AF-A0A7X0E8T8-F1
#
_cell.length_a   1.000
_cell.length_b   1.000
_cell.length_c   1.000
_cell.angle_alpha   90.00
_cell.angle_beta   90.00
_cell.angle_gamma   90.00
#
_symmetry.space_group_name_H-M   'P 1'
#
loop_
_entity.id
_entity.type
_entity.pdbx_description
1 polymer ?
#
loop_
_entity_poly.entity_id
_entity_poly.type
_entity_poly.pdbx_seq_one_letter_code
_entity_poly.pdbx_strand_id
1 'polypeptide(L)'
;MDAYRILVMAHACLGTVALVSFWTAALSRKGSPRHKSAGRIYVKSMLGIIATALPIAAVAFMRGHTGTGIFLAYLVVITATALWLGWRAVRRKSDQAGFRDRTYLAVALANLISAAIVFTIGLRTGTAVLMGFAAISAYGGVTMLRRRRHPLNSPRWWLREHFAAMLACGVATHIAFLSIGLTRLLQSAGIEPGGILDLLSWFGPVLAALVAGVRLNRKYFPRKAADALALD
;
A
#
# COMPACT_ATOMS: atom_id res chain seq x y z
N MET A 1 -25.66 8.19 17.24
CA MET A 1 -24.52 7.37 16.76
C MET A 1 -23.32 7.71 17.62
N ASP A 2 -22.53 6.75 18.07
CA ASP A 2 -21.33 7.03 18.87
C ASP A 2 -20.21 7.61 17.98
N ALA A 3 -19.28 8.35 18.57
CA ALA A 3 -18.18 9.01 17.86
C ALA A 3 -17.31 8.00 17.08
N TYR A 4 -17.13 6.79 17.63
CA TYR A 4 -16.38 5.71 16.99
C TYR A 4 -17.06 5.23 15.70
N ARG A 5 -18.39 5.07 15.66
CA ARG A 5 -19.10 4.69 14.43
C ARG A 5 -19.03 5.78 13.37
N ILE A 6 -19.11 7.05 13.74
CA ILE A 6 -18.91 8.16 12.80
C ILE A 6 -17.51 8.09 12.17
N LEU A 7 -16.49 7.86 12.99
CA LEU A 7 -15.11 7.71 12.54
C LEU A 7 -14.93 6.54 11.56
N VAL A 8 -15.47 5.37 11.90
CA VAL A 8 -15.42 4.18 11.04
C VAL A 8 -16.19 4.38 9.74
N MET A 9 -17.35 5.04 9.79
CA MET A 9 -18.12 5.37 8.57
C MET A 9 -17.38 6.36 7.67
N ALA A 10 -16.81 7.41 8.25
CA ALA A 10 -15.98 8.35 7.51
C ALA A 10 -14.80 7.64 6.83
N HIS A 11 -14.11 6.75 7.56
CA HIS A 11 -13.04 5.92 7.03
C HIS A 11 -13.51 5.06 5.84
N ALA A 12 -14.65 4.38 5.97
CA ALA A 12 -15.22 3.55 4.92
C ALA A 12 -15.60 4.37 3.67
N CYS A 13 -16.25 5.52 3.84
CA CYS A 13 -16.60 6.43 2.74
C CYS A 13 -15.35 6.92 2.00
N LEU A 14 -14.30 7.32 2.73
CA LEU A 14 -13.02 7.69 2.14
C LEU A 14 -12.37 6.52 1.39
N GLY A 15 -12.50 5.31 1.92
CA GLY A 15 -12.11 4.05 1.26
C GLY A 15 -12.78 3.86 -0.10
N THR A 16 -14.10 4.05 -0.17
CA THR A 16 -14.86 3.96 -1.44
C THR A 16 -14.40 5.01 -2.45
N VAL A 17 -14.23 6.27 -2.02
CA VAL A 17 -13.73 7.34 -2.90
C VAL A 17 -12.31 7.03 -3.39
N ALA A 18 -11.44 6.49 -2.52
CA ALA A 18 -10.11 6.04 -2.90
C ALA A 18 -10.18 4.91 -3.94
N LEU A 19 -11.05 3.92 -3.77
CA LEU A 19 -11.17 2.80 -4.71
C LEU A 19 -11.62 3.27 -6.11
N VAL A 20 -12.66 4.10 -6.18
CA VAL A 20 -13.18 4.65 -7.45
C VAL A 20 -12.13 5.53 -8.14
N SER A 21 -11.49 6.43 -7.39
CA SER A 21 -10.46 7.32 -7.94
C SER A 21 -9.19 6.56 -8.36
N PHE A 22 -8.82 5.50 -7.66
CA PHE A 22 -7.73 4.60 -8.05
C PHE A 22 -7.99 4.00 -9.43
N TRP A 23 -9.15 3.37 -9.64
CA TRP A 23 -9.47 2.75 -10.93
C TRP A 23 -9.61 3.77 -12.05
N THR A 24 -10.19 4.94 -11.75
CA THR A 24 -10.25 6.05 -12.70
C THR A 24 -8.83 6.46 -13.15
N ALA A 25 -7.89 6.59 -12.23
CA ALA A 25 -6.49 6.89 -12.55
C ALA A 25 -5.78 5.71 -13.24
N ALA A 26 -6.09 4.48 -12.85
CA ALA A 26 -5.49 3.25 -13.38
C ALA A 26 -5.87 3.01 -14.85
N LEU A 27 -7.13 3.24 -15.22
CA LEU A 27 -7.65 3.06 -16.57
C LEU A 27 -7.39 4.27 -17.47
N SER A 28 -7.20 5.47 -16.90
CA SER A 28 -6.84 6.66 -17.66
C SER A 28 -5.44 6.57 -18.28
N ARG A 29 -5.25 7.24 -19.43
CA ARG A 29 -3.93 7.44 -20.05
C ARG A 29 -2.98 8.06 -19.02
N LYS A 30 -1.85 7.41 -18.73
CA LYS A 30 -0.88 7.85 -17.72
C LYS A 30 -0.40 9.28 -18.02
N GLY A 31 -0.46 10.16 -17.03
CA GLY A 31 -0.11 11.58 -17.18
C GLY A 31 -1.18 12.48 -17.82
N SER A 32 -2.30 11.94 -18.31
CA SER A 32 -3.42 12.75 -18.81
C SER A 32 -4.06 13.61 -17.69
N PRO A 33 -4.81 14.68 -18.03
CA PRO A 33 -5.53 15.48 -17.05
C PRO A 33 -6.45 14.63 -16.15
N ARG A 34 -7.15 13.64 -16.73
CA ARG A 34 -7.99 12.69 -16.00
C ARG A 34 -7.19 11.86 -14.99
N HIS A 35 -6.06 11.28 -15.41
CA HIS A 35 -5.17 10.53 -14.52
C HIS A 35 -4.65 11.40 -13.37
N LYS A 36 -4.22 12.64 -13.65
CA LYS A 36 -3.72 13.58 -12.64
C LYS A 36 -4.82 13.99 -11.66
N SER A 37 -6.02 14.30 -12.14
CA SER A 37 -7.15 14.69 -11.29
C SER A 37 -7.58 13.53 -10.37
N ALA A 38 -7.82 12.35 -10.95
CA ALA A 38 -8.15 11.15 -10.19
C ALA A 38 -7.06 10.78 -9.18
N GLY A 39 -5.79 10.88 -9.55
CA GLY A 39 -4.66 10.66 -8.64
C GLY A 39 -4.62 11.65 -7.46
N ARG A 40 -5.00 12.92 -7.66
CA ARG A 40 -5.10 13.91 -6.56
C ARG A 40 -6.24 13.57 -5.61
N ILE A 41 -7.40 13.17 -6.15
CA ILE A 41 -8.54 12.72 -5.34
C ILE A 41 -8.11 11.50 -4.51
N TYR A 42 -7.48 10.51 -5.16
CA TYR A 42 -6.97 9.31 -4.49
C TYR A 42 -6.03 9.65 -3.32
N VAL A 43 -5.04 10.53 -3.56
CA VAL A 43 -4.10 10.93 -2.51
C VAL A 43 -4.81 11.62 -1.34
N LYS A 44 -5.74 12.54 -1.61
CA LYS A 44 -6.52 13.21 -0.56
C LYS A 44 -7.36 12.22 0.25
N SER A 45 -8.04 11.29 -0.42
CA SER A 45 -8.83 10.25 0.25
C SER A 45 -7.96 9.34 1.11
N MET A 46 -6.81 8.90 0.60
CA MET A 46 -5.85 8.06 1.34
C MET A 46 -5.25 8.78 2.55
N LEU A 47 -4.98 10.08 2.47
CA LEU A 47 -4.59 10.88 3.63
C LEU A 47 -5.69 10.90 4.69
N GLY A 48 -6.96 11.03 4.29
CA GLY A 48 -8.10 10.91 5.19
C GLY A 48 -8.22 9.51 5.82
N ILE A 49 -7.99 8.45 5.05
CA ILE A 49 -7.96 7.05 5.54
C ILE A 49 -6.86 6.89 6.60
N ILE A 50 -5.65 7.41 6.34
CA ILE A 50 -4.54 7.39 7.31
C ILE A 50 -4.90 8.16 8.58
N ALA A 51 -5.47 9.36 8.45
CA ALA A 51 -5.86 10.21 9.57
C ALA A 51 -6.97 9.58 10.44
N THR A 52 -7.87 8.80 9.83
CA THR A 52 -8.95 8.11 10.55
C THR A 52 -8.54 6.72 11.06
N ALA A 53 -7.60 6.04 10.40
CA ALA A 53 -7.10 4.73 10.81
C ALA A 53 -6.30 4.78 12.12
N LEU A 54 -5.53 5.84 12.34
CA LEU A 54 -4.77 6.03 13.59
C LEU A 54 -5.66 6.02 14.85
N PRO A 55 -6.71 6.86 14.95
CA PRO A 55 -7.61 6.81 16.10
C PRO A 55 -8.40 5.49 16.17
N ILE A 56 -8.76 4.86 15.04
CA ILE A 56 -9.38 3.51 15.07
C ILE A 56 -8.43 2.49 15.71
N ALA A 57 -7.15 2.51 15.36
CA ALA A 57 -6.13 1.66 15.98
C ALA A 57 -5.99 1.96 17.49
N ALA A 58 -5.97 3.23 17.87
CA ALA A 58 -5.91 3.65 19.27
C ALA A 58 -7.11 3.15 20.09
N VAL A 59 -8.33 3.26 19.56
CA VAL A 59 -9.53 2.73 20.23
C VAL A 59 -9.46 1.20 20.36
N ALA A 60 -8.90 0.49 19.38
CA ALA A 60 -8.70 -0.96 19.50
C ALA A 60 -7.76 -1.32 20.67
N PHE A 61 -6.69 -0.55 20.90
CA PHE A 61 -5.84 -0.69 22.08
C PHE A 61 -6.59 -0.43 23.38
N MET A 62 -7.34 0.68 23.45
CA MET A 62 -8.09 1.06 24.66
C MET A 62 -9.16 0.03 25.03
N ARG A 63 -9.70 -0.71 24.06
CA ARG A 63 -10.65 -1.81 24.27
C ARG A 63 -9.99 -3.15 24.60
N GLY A 64 -8.67 -3.19 24.79
CA GLY A 64 -7.92 -4.41 25.11
C GLY A 64 -7.60 -5.30 23.91
N HIS A 65 -7.96 -4.91 22.69
CA HIS A 65 -7.65 -5.66 21.47
C HIS A 65 -6.25 -5.32 20.93
N THR A 66 -5.22 -5.56 21.74
CA THR A 66 -3.83 -5.16 21.46
C THR A 66 -3.32 -5.70 20.13
N GLY A 67 -3.57 -6.97 19.80
CA GLY A 67 -3.15 -7.56 18.52
C GLY A 67 -3.74 -6.83 17.31
N THR A 68 -5.03 -6.52 17.36
CA THR A 68 -5.74 -5.74 16.32
C THR A 68 -5.21 -4.30 16.26
N GLY A 69 -5.01 -3.64 17.39
CA GLY A 69 -4.47 -2.29 17.45
C GLY A 69 -3.08 -2.19 16.80
N ILE A 70 -2.19 -3.15 17.10
CA ILE A 70 -0.85 -3.20 16.51
C ILE A 70 -0.93 -3.45 15.00
N PHE A 71 -1.76 -4.40 14.57
CA PHE A 71 -1.92 -4.68 13.15
C PHE A 71 -2.48 -3.47 12.37
N LEU A 72 -3.46 -2.77 12.92
CA LEU A 72 -4.01 -1.55 12.31
C LEU A 72 -2.96 -0.43 12.25
N ALA A 73 -2.20 -0.20 13.34
CA ALA A 73 -1.13 0.78 13.35
C ALA A 73 -0.04 0.45 12.31
N TYR A 74 0.29 -0.84 12.17
CA TYR A 74 1.17 -1.33 11.11
C TYR A 74 0.62 -1.05 9.71
N LEU A 75 -0.66 -1.29 9.46
CA LEU A 75 -1.29 -1.02 8.16
C LEU A 75 -1.20 0.48 7.80
N VAL A 76 -1.29 1.37 8.80
CA VAL A 76 -1.05 2.80 8.60
C VAL A 76 0.36 3.05 8.09
N VAL A 77 1.39 2.45 8.70
CA VAL A 77 2.80 2.65 8.31
C VAL A 77 3.04 2.22 6.87
N ILE A 78 2.65 1.00 6.49
CA ILE A 78 2.93 0.50 5.12
C ILE A 78 2.16 1.28 4.06
N THR A 79 0.93 1.68 4.37
CA THR A 79 0.04 2.40 3.45
C THR A 79 0.53 3.84 3.27
N ALA A 80 0.90 4.51 4.36
CA ALA A 80 1.49 5.83 4.32
C ALA A 80 2.81 5.82 3.56
N THR A 81 3.63 4.78 3.74
CA THR A 81 4.89 4.60 3.01
C THR A 81 4.67 4.51 1.51
N ALA A 82 3.76 3.63 1.07
CA ALA A 82 3.45 3.46 -0.34
C ALA A 82 2.88 4.76 -0.96
N LEU A 83 1.96 5.44 -0.26
CA LEU A 83 1.37 6.69 -0.74
C LEU A 83 2.43 7.79 -0.87
N TRP A 84 3.28 7.90 0.16
CA TRP A 84 4.35 8.87 0.21
C TRP A 84 5.40 8.62 -0.87
N LEU A 85 5.85 7.39 -1.08
CA LEU A 85 6.78 7.03 -2.16
C LEU A 85 6.18 7.35 -3.53
N GLY A 86 4.91 6.98 -3.75
CA GLY A 86 4.20 7.24 -5.01
C GLY A 86 4.15 8.73 -5.34
N TRP A 87 3.77 9.56 -4.39
CA TRP A 87 3.71 11.01 -4.56
C TRP A 87 5.11 11.64 -4.68
N ARG A 88 6.03 11.22 -3.81
CA ARG A 88 7.40 11.74 -3.75
C ARG A 88 8.18 11.49 -5.03
N ALA A 89 8.01 10.33 -5.66
CA ALA A 89 8.69 9.97 -6.90
C ALA A 89 8.34 10.95 -8.04
N VAL A 90 7.06 11.32 -8.17
CA VAL A 90 6.64 12.29 -9.21
C VAL A 90 7.11 13.71 -8.87
N ARG A 91 7.08 14.10 -7.59
CA ARG A 91 7.51 15.44 -7.14
C ARG A 91 9.02 15.64 -7.31
N ARG A 92 9.83 14.62 -7.07
CA ARG A 92 11.30 14.64 -7.17
C ARG A 92 11.82 13.92 -8.41
N LYS A 93 11.06 13.90 -9.51
CA LYS A 93 11.39 13.14 -10.72
C LYS A 93 12.75 13.46 -11.35
N SER A 94 13.28 14.66 -11.13
CA SER A 94 14.60 15.12 -11.60
C SER A 94 15.71 15.02 -10.54
N ASP A 95 15.36 14.74 -9.29
CA ASP A 95 16.28 14.78 -8.13
C ASP A 95 16.25 13.44 -7.40
N GLN A 96 17.01 12.48 -7.93
CA GLN A 96 17.10 11.13 -7.36
C GLN A 96 17.90 11.11 -6.05
N ALA A 97 18.81 12.06 -5.84
CA ALA A 97 19.57 12.19 -4.59
C ALA A 97 18.64 12.63 -3.46
N GLY A 98 17.90 13.72 -3.66
CA GLY A 98 16.92 14.21 -2.70
C GLY A 98 15.68 13.32 -2.60
N PHE A 99 15.39 12.41 -3.54
CA PHE A 99 14.40 11.34 -3.32
C PHE A 99 14.82 10.39 -2.19
N ARG A 100 16.13 10.18 -1.98
CA ARG A 100 16.71 9.16 -1.08
C ARG A 100 17.39 9.77 0.16
N ASP A 101 16.84 10.89 0.62
CA ASP A 101 17.34 11.68 1.75
C ASP A 101 17.22 10.96 3.12
N ARG A 102 17.47 11.70 4.21
CA ARG A 102 17.35 11.18 5.57
C ARG A 102 15.92 10.75 5.92
N THR A 103 14.89 11.43 5.40
CA THR A 103 13.50 11.01 5.60
C THR A 103 13.23 9.68 4.90
N TYR A 104 13.81 9.44 3.72
CA TYR A 104 13.73 8.14 3.05
C TYR A 104 14.33 7.01 3.90
N LEU A 105 15.46 7.26 4.56
CA LEU A 105 16.02 6.31 5.53
C LEU A 105 15.06 6.10 6.71
N ALA A 106 14.55 7.17 7.31
CA ALA A 106 13.67 7.06 8.48
C ALA A 106 12.41 6.23 8.17
N VAL A 107 11.79 6.44 7.01
CA VAL A 107 10.64 5.66 6.55
C VAL A 107 11.02 4.19 6.29
N ALA A 108 12.21 3.94 5.72
CA ALA A 108 12.69 2.57 5.53
C ALA A 108 12.85 1.83 6.88
N LEU A 109 13.46 2.49 7.88
CA LEU A 109 13.63 1.93 9.21
C LEU A 109 12.29 1.74 9.92
N ALA A 110 11.35 2.68 9.79
CA ALA A 110 10.00 2.55 10.33
C ALA A 110 9.31 1.28 9.80
N ASN A 111 9.42 0.99 8.50
CA ASN A 111 8.89 -0.25 7.94
C ASN A 111 9.56 -1.50 8.53
N LEU A 112 10.88 -1.51 8.65
CA LEU A 112 11.61 -2.66 9.23
C LEU A 112 11.24 -2.90 10.70
N ILE A 113 11.12 -1.82 11.48
CA ILE A 113 10.73 -1.90 12.89
C ILE A 113 9.29 -2.41 12.99
N SER A 114 8.36 -1.85 12.22
CA SER A 114 6.97 -2.31 12.20
C SER A 114 6.86 -3.77 11.75
N ALA A 115 7.66 -4.20 10.77
CA ALA A 115 7.74 -5.59 10.33
C ALA A 115 8.21 -6.53 11.47
N ALA A 116 9.28 -6.17 12.18
CA ALA A 116 9.78 -6.98 13.30
C ALA A 116 8.76 -7.12 14.43
N ILE A 117 8.06 -6.03 14.77
CA ILE A 117 7.00 -6.02 15.80
C ILE A 117 5.87 -6.97 15.38
N VAL A 118 5.33 -6.82 14.17
CA VAL A 118 4.20 -7.63 13.69
C VAL A 118 4.60 -9.08 13.50
N PHE A 119 5.81 -9.37 13.03
CA PHE A 119 6.32 -10.73 12.90
C PHE A 119 6.40 -11.43 14.26
N THR A 120 6.93 -10.74 15.27
CA THR A 120 7.04 -11.27 16.64
C THR A 120 5.67 -11.61 17.21
N ILE A 121 4.67 -10.76 16.98
CA ILE A 121 3.29 -11.03 17.40
C ILE A 121 2.74 -12.23 16.64
N GLY A 122 2.92 -12.27 15.31
CA GLY A 122 2.49 -13.38 14.48
C GLY A 122 3.07 -14.72 14.91
N LEU A 123 4.33 -14.76 15.34
CA LEU A 123 4.95 -15.96 15.92
C LEU A 123 4.30 -16.35 17.25
N ARG A 124 4.09 -15.39 18.16
CA ARG A 124 3.48 -15.63 19.47
C ARG A 124 2.02 -16.09 19.38
N THR A 125 1.29 -15.64 18.37
CA THR A 125 -0.13 -15.96 18.18
C THR A 125 -0.38 -17.05 17.13
N GLY A 126 0.68 -17.60 16.51
CA GLY A 126 0.56 -18.57 15.41
C GLY A 126 -0.19 -18.03 14.18
N THR A 127 -0.26 -16.70 14.00
CA THR A 127 -1.11 -16.08 12.97
C THR A 127 -0.33 -15.86 11.67
N ALA A 128 -0.52 -16.76 10.70
CA ALA A 128 0.16 -16.72 9.39
C ALA A 128 -0.03 -15.40 8.63
N VAL A 129 -1.21 -14.79 8.71
CA VAL A 129 -1.50 -13.51 8.06
C VAL A 129 -0.56 -12.40 8.56
N LEU A 130 -0.35 -12.29 9.88
CA LEU A 130 0.55 -11.28 10.45
C LEU A 130 2.00 -11.50 9.98
N MET A 131 2.45 -12.76 9.95
CA MET A 131 3.78 -13.11 9.46
C MET A 131 3.95 -12.77 7.97
N GLY A 132 2.94 -13.05 7.15
CA GLY A 132 2.94 -12.71 5.72
C GLY A 132 2.97 -11.21 5.46
N PHE A 133 2.18 -10.43 6.20
CA PHE A 133 2.23 -8.97 6.10
C PHE A 133 3.58 -8.41 6.55
N ALA A 134 4.12 -8.90 7.67
CA ALA A 134 5.44 -8.48 8.13
C ALA A 134 6.53 -8.69 7.06
N ALA A 135 6.49 -9.80 6.31
CA ALA A 135 7.39 -10.03 5.19
C ALA A 135 7.27 -8.96 4.08
N ILE A 136 6.06 -8.50 3.77
CA ILE A 136 5.83 -7.43 2.78
C ILE A 136 6.48 -6.12 3.23
N SER A 137 6.30 -5.73 4.48
CA SER A 137 6.91 -4.49 5.01
C SER A 137 8.42 -4.60 5.14
N ALA A 138 8.93 -5.75 5.56
CA ALA A 138 10.38 -6.04 5.59
C ALA A 138 10.98 -5.91 4.18
N TYR A 139 10.37 -6.55 3.18
CA TYR A 139 10.79 -6.44 1.79
C TYR A 139 10.79 -4.98 1.30
N GLY A 140 9.75 -4.21 1.61
CA GLY A 140 9.68 -2.78 1.30
C GLY A 140 10.83 -1.99 1.93
N GLY A 141 11.05 -2.13 3.24
CA GLY A 141 12.11 -1.47 3.98
C GLY A 141 13.51 -1.83 3.46
N VAL A 142 13.79 -3.12 3.24
CA VAL A 142 15.08 -3.59 2.68
C VAL A 142 15.28 -3.05 1.26
N THR A 143 14.23 -3.04 0.44
CA THR A 143 14.29 -2.48 -0.92
C THR A 143 14.63 -0.99 -0.87
N MET A 144 14.03 -0.23 0.05
CA MET A 144 14.37 1.18 0.25
C MET A 144 15.84 1.34 0.65
N LEU A 145 16.33 0.60 1.66
CA LEU A 145 17.75 0.67 2.05
C LEU A 145 18.69 0.33 0.89
N ARG A 146 18.34 -0.70 0.09
CA ARG A 146 19.09 -1.06 -1.11
C ARG A 146 19.07 0.06 -2.15
N ARG A 147 17.94 0.70 -2.41
CA ARG A 147 17.82 1.84 -3.35
C ARG A 147 18.59 3.07 -2.88
N ARG A 148 18.68 3.27 -1.57
CA ARG A 148 19.51 4.33 -0.97
C ARG A 148 20.99 4.09 -1.20
N ARG A 149 21.47 2.84 -1.13
CA ARG A 149 22.86 2.48 -1.45
C ARG A 149 23.14 2.41 -2.95
N HIS A 150 22.20 1.87 -3.73
CA HIS A 150 22.32 1.63 -5.16
C HIS A 150 21.17 2.34 -5.92
N PRO A 151 21.41 3.57 -6.41
CA PRO A 151 20.45 4.31 -7.23
C PRO A 151 20.09 3.56 -8.52
N LEU A 152 18.97 3.93 -9.14
CA LEU A 152 18.55 3.37 -10.42
C LEU A 152 19.12 4.20 -11.58
N ASN A 153 19.89 3.58 -12.47
CA ASN A 153 20.53 4.23 -13.63
C ASN A 153 19.57 4.52 -14.81
N SER A 154 18.25 4.55 -14.58
CA SER A 154 17.27 4.76 -15.64
C SER A 154 16.76 6.21 -15.66
N PRO A 155 16.66 6.88 -16.83
CA PRO A 155 16.04 8.21 -16.94
C PRO A 155 14.58 8.25 -16.45
N ARG A 156 13.92 7.09 -16.41
CA ARG A 156 12.52 6.93 -15.95
C ARG A 156 12.44 6.25 -14.57
N TRP A 157 13.49 6.34 -13.75
CA TRP A 157 13.52 5.75 -12.40
C TRP A 157 12.29 6.15 -11.56
N TRP A 158 11.89 7.42 -11.65
CA TRP A 158 10.77 7.97 -10.88
C TRP A 158 9.44 7.33 -11.28
N LEU A 159 9.29 6.96 -12.56
CA LEU A 159 8.09 6.30 -13.05
C LEU A 159 8.00 4.89 -12.48
N ARG A 160 9.14 4.21 -12.33
CA ARG A 160 9.20 2.86 -11.75
C ARG A 160 8.87 2.88 -10.26
N GLU A 161 9.44 3.83 -9.52
CA GLU A 161 9.14 4.03 -8.09
C GLU A 161 7.68 4.45 -7.89
N HIS A 162 7.18 5.42 -8.66
CA HIS A 162 5.77 5.83 -8.62
C HIS A 162 4.83 4.66 -8.91
N PHE A 163 5.07 3.93 -10.00
CA PHE A 163 4.22 2.83 -10.42
C PHE A 163 4.19 1.70 -9.39
N ALA A 164 5.36 1.27 -8.88
CA ALA A 164 5.43 0.22 -7.88
C ALA A 164 4.73 0.64 -6.57
N ALA A 165 4.94 1.87 -6.12
CA ALA A 165 4.32 2.40 -4.92
C ALA A 165 2.79 2.54 -5.05
N MET A 166 2.30 3.03 -6.19
CA MET A 166 0.86 3.13 -6.45
C MET A 166 0.20 1.75 -6.62
N LEU A 167 0.91 0.76 -7.17
CA LEU A 167 0.43 -0.62 -7.22
C LEU A 167 0.27 -1.20 -5.80
N ALA A 168 1.28 -1.00 -4.93
CA ALA A 168 1.21 -1.42 -3.53
C ALA A 168 0.07 -0.72 -2.77
N CYS A 169 -0.11 0.59 -2.97
CA CYS A 169 -1.26 1.34 -2.46
C CYS A 169 -2.59 0.75 -2.94
N GLY A 170 -2.69 0.44 -4.24
CA GLY A 170 -3.87 -0.20 -4.83
C GLY A 170 -4.19 -1.54 -4.17
N VAL A 171 -3.19 -2.40 -3.99
CA VAL A 171 -3.33 -3.69 -3.28
C VAL A 171 -3.87 -3.46 -1.86
N ALA A 172 -3.27 -2.54 -1.10
CA ALA A 172 -3.71 -2.22 0.25
C ALA A 172 -5.17 -1.74 0.28
N THR A 173 -5.58 -0.85 -0.62
CA THR A 173 -6.97 -0.37 -0.71
C THR A 173 -7.94 -1.51 -1.00
N HIS A 174 -7.60 -2.43 -1.91
CA HIS A 174 -8.47 -3.56 -2.26
C HIS A 174 -8.57 -4.58 -1.13
N ILE A 175 -7.46 -4.94 -0.48
CA ILE A 175 -7.48 -5.86 0.67
C ILE A 175 -8.32 -5.25 1.78
N ALA A 176 -8.09 -3.98 2.14
CA ALA A 176 -8.86 -3.31 3.18
C ALA A 176 -10.37 -3.29 2.84
N PHE A 177 -10.73 -2.99 1.60
CA PHE A 177 -12.13 -2.97 1.19
C PHE A 177 -12.76 -4.38 1.19
N LEU A 178 -12.08 -5.39 0.64
CA LEU A 178 -12.63 -6.74 0.52
C LEU A 178 -12.63 -7.49 1.86
N SER A 179 -11.52 -7.47 2.59
CA SER A 179 -11.38 -8.24 3.83
C SER A 179 -12.08 -7.59 5.03
N ILE A 180 -12.21 -6.26 5.04
CA ILE A 180 -12.77 -5.54 6.19
C ILE A 180 -14.13 -4.93 5.85
N GLY A 181 -14.27 -4.30 4.68
CA GLY A 181 -15.50 -3.64 4.26
C GLY A 181 -16.58 -4.62 3.80
N LEU A 182 -16.28 -5.42 2.77
CA LEU A 182 -17.23 -6.34 2.15
C LEU A 182 -17.65 -7.44 3.12
N THR A 183 -16.73 -8.02 3.89
CA THR A 183 -17.05 -9.01 4.93
C THR A 183 -18.11 -8.50 5.91
N ARG A 184 -17.99 -7.25 6.37
CA ARG A 184 -18.99 -6.64 7.27
C ARG A 184 -20.33 -6.41 6.58
N LEU A 185 -20.33 -6.03 5.30
CA LEU A 185 -21.56 -5.86 4.53
C LEU A 185 -22.28 -7.20 4.31
N LEU A 186 -21.53 -8.25 3.96
CA LEU A 186 -22.07 -9.61 3.81
C LEU A 186 -22.68 -10.11 5.12
N GLN A 187 -21.98 -9.96 6.24
CA GLN A 187 -22.50 -10.31 7.57
C GLN A 187 -23.76 -9.53 7.92
N SER A 188 -23.82 -8.23 7.59
CA SER A 188 -25.03 -7.42 7.79
C SER A 188 -26.23 -7.88 6.94
N ALA A 189 -25.97 -8.57 5.83
CA ALA A 189 -26.98 -9.18 4.97
C ALA A 189 -27.30 -10.64 5.36
N GLY A 190 -26.75 -11.14 6.47
CA GLY A 190 -26.93 -12.52 6.94
C GLY A 190 -26.08 -13.56 6.19
N ILE A 191 -25.09 -13.12 5.41
CA ILE A 191 -24.14 -14.00 4.72
C ILE A 191 -22.88 -14.08 5.58
N GLU A 192 -22.56 -15.25 6.10
CA GLU A 192 -21.28 -15.51 6.77
C GLU A 192 -20.24 -15.94 5.72
N PRO A 193 -19.33 -15.03 5.29
CA PRO A 193 -18.25 -15.44 4.39
C PRO A 193 -17.34 -16.43 5.13
N GLY A 194 -17.10 -17.58 4.48
CA GLY A 194 -16.21 -18.61 5.01
C GLY A 194 -15.43 -19.30 3.91
N GLY A 195 -14.28 -19.87 4.28
CA GLY A 195 -13.45 -20.68 3.40
C GLY A 195 -12.78 -19.88 2.28
N ILE A 196 -13.15 -20.15 1.03
CA ILE A 196 -12.50 -19.58 -0.17
C ILE A 196 -12.68 -18.06 -0.25
N LEU A 197 -13.80 -17.52 0.23
CA LEU A 197 -14.11 -16.09 0.16
C LEU A 197 -13.17 -15.26 1.04
N ASP A 198 -12.86 -15.76 2.25
CA ASP A 198 -11.88 -15.13 3.13
C ASP A 198 -10.50 -15.13 2.48
N LEU A 199 -10.07 -16.28 1.93
CA LEU A 199 -8.79 -16.38 1.23
C LEU A 199 -8.72 -15.42 0.04
N LEU A 200 -9.77 -15.35 -0.78
CA LEU A 200 -9.83 -14.45 -1.93
C LEU A 200 -9.82 -12.97 -1.54
N SER A 201 -10.42 -12.61 -0.40
CA SER A 201 -10.43 -11.22 0.08
C SER A 201 -9.03 -10.70 0.42
N TRP A 202 -8.15 -11.57 0.92
CA TRP A 202 -6.76 -11.25 1.27
C TRP A 202 -5.80 -11.42 0.09
N PHE A 203 -5.88 -12.54 -0.63
CA PHE A 203 -4.87 -12.91 -1.62
C PHE A 203 -5.28 -12.61 -3.06
N GLY A 204 -6.57 -12.48 -3.36
CA GLY A 204 -7.08 -12.12 -4.68
C GLY A 204 -6.48 -10.82 -5.22
N PRO A 205 -6.48 -9.72 -4.45
CA PRO A 205 -5.84 -8.47 -4.87
C PRO A 205 -4.34 -8.59 -5.10
N VAL A 206 -3.64 -9.38 -4.28
CA VAL A 206 -2.19 -9.61 -4.42
C VAL A 206 -1.90 -10.34 -5.72
N LEU A 207 -2.60 -11.44 -6.00
CA LEU A 207 -2.45 -12.21 -7.24
C LEU A 207 -2.76 -11.35 -8.47
N ALA A 208 -3.86 -10.60 -8.44
CA ALA A 208 -4.23 -9.68 -9.51
C ALA A 208 -3.14 -8.61 -9.75
N ALA A 209 -2.59 -8.05 -8.67
CA ALA A 209 -1.52 -7.06 -8.76
C ALA A 209 -0.19 -7.64 -9.22
N LEU A 210 0.15 -8.89 -8.89
CA LEU A 210 1.33 -9.57 -9.42
C LEU A 210 1.21 -9.75 -10.93
N VAL A 211 0.07 -10.25 -11.41
CA VAL A 211 -0.20 -10.44 -12.84
C VAL A 211 -0.20 -9.09 -13.58
N ALA A 212 -0.91 -8.09 -13.06
CA ALA A 212 -0.94 -6.75 -13.62
C ALA A 212 0.45 -6.11 -13.60
N GLY A 213 1.20 -6.28 -12.50
CA GLY A 213 2.56 -5.79 -12.32
C GLY A 213 3.51 -6.35 -13.38
N VAL A 214 3.49 -7.66 -13.63
CA VAL A 214 4.31 -8.29 -14.67
C VAL A 214 3.97 -7.75 -16.06
N ARG A 215 2.68 -7.71 -16.42
CA ARG A 215 2.22 -7.23 -17.74
C ARG A 215 2.56 -5.75 -17.96
N LEU A 216 2.27 -4.90 -16.98
CA LEU A 216 2.50 -3.46 -17.06
C LEU A 216 3.99 -3.13 -16.99
N ASN A 217 4.79 -3.89 -16.23
CA ASN A 217 6.24 -3.71 -16.20
C ASN A 217 6.87 -4.00 -17.57
N ARG A 218 6.43 -5.07 -18.26
CA ARG A 218 6.85 -5.35 -19.65
C ARG A 218 6.45 -4.22 -20.61
N LYS A 219 5.27 -3.63 -20.43
CA LYS A 219 4.76 -2.54 -21.29
C LYS A 219 5.50 -1.20 -21.09
N TYR A 220 5.76 -0.82 -19.84
CA TYR A 220 6.31 0.51 -19.51
C TYR A 220 7.83 0.53 -19.33
N PHE A 221 8.44 -0.63 -19.05
CA PHE A 221 9.89 -0.78 -18.86
C PHE A 221 10.42 -1.95 -19.71
N PRO A 222 10.28 -1.89 -21.05
CA PRO A 222 10.85 -2.91 -21.92
C PRO A 222 12.36 -2.97 -21.72
N ARG A 223 12.91 -4.17 -21.53
CA ARG A 223 14.36 -4.43 -21.61
C ARG A 223 14.80 -4.15 -23.06
N LYS A 224 15.29 -2.95 -23.37
CA LYS A 224 16.10 -2.73 -24.57
C LYS A 224 17.34 -1.91 -24.18
N ALA A 225 18.51 -2.45 -24.56
CA ALA A 225 19.88 -1.96 -24.35
C ALA A 225 20.52 -2.20 -22.96
N ALA A 226 20.56 -3.46 -22.50
CA ALA A 226 21.63 -3.92 -21.61
C ALA A 226 22.53 -4.95 -22.33
N ASP A 227 21.98 -5.68 -23.30
CA ASP A 227 22.71 -6.72 -24.04
C ASP A 227 23.35 -6.23 -25.36
N ALA A 228 23.14 -4.96 -25.74
CA ALA A 228 23.71 -4.38 -26.98
C ALA A 228 25.01 -3.57 -26.75
N LEU A 229 25.49 -3.48 -25.50
CA LEU A 229 26.77 -2.86 -25.13
C LEU A 229 27.69 -3.83 -24.37
N ALA A 230 27.30 -5.11 -24.32
CA ALA A 230 28.09 -6.19 -23.72
C ALA A 230 28.68 -7.13 -24.79
N LEU A 231 28.56 -6.76 -26.07
CA LEU A 231 29.04 -7.51 -27.24
C LEU A 231 29.83 -6.64 -28.23
N ASP A 232 30.20 -5.41 -27.85
CA ASP A 232 31.14 -4.55 -28.59
C ASP A 232 32.41 -4.32 -27.75
#